data_AF-A0A7W1FF81-F1
#
_entry.id   AF-A0A7W1FF81-F1
#
_cell.length_a   1.000
_cell.length_b   1.000
_cell.length_c   1.000
_cell.angle_alpha   90.00
_cell.angle_beta   90.00
_cell.angle_gamma   90.00
#
_symmetry.space_group_name_H-M   'P 1'
#
loop_
_entity.id
_entity.type
_entity.pdbx_description
1 polymer ?
#
loop_
_entity_poly.entity_id
_entity_poly.type
_entity_poly.pdbx_seq_one_letter_code
_entity_poly.pdbx_strand_id
1 'polypeptide(L)'
;TMAGYPIRGNNILGLVREVDNNGLLEEKSKDDKNKQPFTTLGYANGKGYIGGTRPNLTQETVLNPDYKQEASVPLNDETHGGEDVAIFANGAGSDLIKGVMEQNWIFYAMKEALQLKK
;
A
#
# COMPACT_ATOMS: atom_id res chain seq x y z
N THR A 1 -1.18 -1.36 -3.81
CA THR A 1 -1.69 0.00 -4.07
C THR A 1 -2.61 0.47 -2.96
N MET A 2 -2.56 1.76 -2.62
CA MET A 2 -3.55 2.45 -1.78
C MET A 2 -4.45 3.29 -2.69
N ALA A 3 -5.76 3.11 -2.63
CA ALA A 3 -6.71 3.73 -3.56
C ALA A 3 -8.00 4.18 -2.87
N GLY A 4 -8.89 4.80 -3.67
CA GLY A 4 -10.12 5.44 -3.20
C GLY A 4 -9.86 6.83 -2.61
N TYR A 5 -10.90 7.41 -2.01
CA TYR A 5 -10.82 8.69 -1.29
C TYR A 5 -11.26 8.53 0.17
N PRO A 6 -10.68 7.58 0.93
CA PRO A 6 -11.15 7.27 2.26
C PRO A 6 -11.04 8.47 3.19
N ILE A 7 -12.04 8.64 4.06
CA ILE A 7 -12.00 9.66 5.10
C ILE A 7 -10.79 9.48 6.03
N ARG A 8 -10.32 10.58 6.62
CA ARG A 8 -9.30 10.52 7.67
C ARG A 8 -9.79 9.62 8.82
N GLY A 9 -8.97 8.67 9.22
CA GLY A 9 -9.31 7.71 10.27
C GLY A 9 -10.09 6.48 9.79
N ASN A 10 -10.35 6.34 8.48
CA ASN A 10 -10.81 5.07 7.93
C ASN A 10 -9.77 3.98 8.21
N ASN A 11 -10.22 2.77 8.55
CA ASN A 11 -9.30 1.66 8.74
C ASN A 11 -8.62 1.34 7.39
N ILE A 12 -7.29 1.34 7.36
CA ILE A 12 -6.51 1.08 6.13
C ILE A 12 -6.82 -0.29 5.52
N LEU A 13 -7.20 -1.28 6.34
CA LEU A 13 -7.60 -2.62 5.87
C LEU A 13 -9.08 -2.70 5.49
N GLY A 14 -9.87 -1.68 5.83
CA GLY A 14 -11.32 -1.69 5.68
C GLY A 14 -11.80 -1.29 4.28
N LEU A 15 -13.11 -1.41 4.10
CA LEU A 15 -13.81 -0.85 2.94
C LEU A 15 -13.68 0.68 2.94
N VAL A 16 -13.63 1.27 1.75
CA VAL A 16 -13.53 2.72 1.58
C VAL A 16 -14.81 3.38 2.11
N ARG A 17 -14.67 4.38 2.98
CA ARG A 17 -15.75 5.26 3.43
C ARG A 17 -15.41 6.69 3.06
N GLU A 18 -16.37 7.44 2.53
CA GLU A 18 -16.18 8.82 2.05
C GLU A 18 -17.06 9.80 2.85
N VAL A 19 -16.87 11.10 2.63
CA VAL A 19 -17.80 12.13 3.10
C VAL A 19 -18.69 12.61 1.96
N ASP A 20 -19.89 13.07 2.30
CA ASP A 20 -20.79 13.73 1.37
C ASP A 20 -20.32 15.17 1.03
N ASN A 21 -21.08 15.86 0.18
CA ASN A 21 -20.78 17.25 -0.22
C ASN A 21 -20.82 18.26 0.94
N ASN A 22 -21.37 17.89 2.09
CA ASN A 22 -21.43 18.72 3.31
C ASN A 22 -20.30 18.36 4.28
N GLY A 23 -19.42 17.42 3.93
CA GLY A 23 -18.34 16.92 4.78
C GLY A 23 -18.80 15.95 5.87
N LEU A 24 -20.02 15.43 5.79
CA LEU A 24 -20.55 14.45 6.72
C LEU A 24 -20.22 13.03 6.24
N LEU A 25 -19.91 12.14 7.18
CA LEU A 25 -19.57 10.75 6.85
C LEU A 25 -20.75 10.03 6.20
N GLU A 26 -20.51 9.42 5.03
CA GLU A 26 -21.52 8.58 4.40
C GLU A 26 -21.83 7.33 5.24
N GLU A 27 -23.11 6.96 5.28
CA GLU A 27 -23.59 5.80 6.02
C GLU A 27 -23.01 4.48 5.44
N LYS A 28 -22.87 4.42 4.12
CA LYS A 28 -22.41 3.24 3.40
C LYS A 28 -20.95 3.36 3.00
N SER A 29 -20.33 2.20 2.77
CA SER A 29 -19.03 2.16 2.10
C SER A 29 -19.18 2.55 0.64
N LYS A 30 -18.11 3.07 0.05
CA LYS A 30 -18.07 3.47 -1.34
C LYS A 30 -18.15 2.25 -2.24
N ASP A 31 -19.12 2.25 -3.14
CA ASP A 31 -19.26 1.24 -4.17
C ASP A 31 -18.49 1.61 -5.44
N ASP A 32 -18.05 0.57 -6.15
CA ASP A 32 -17.58 0.67 -7.53
C ASP A 32 -18.76 0.81 -8.54
N LYS A 33 -18.44 0.80 -9.84
CA LYS A 33 -19.45 0.88 -10.91
C LYS A 33 -20.43 -0.30 -10.93
N ASN A 34 -20.07 -1.43 -10.33
CA ASN A 34 -20.89 -2.64 -10.23
C ASN A 34 -21.71 -2.69 -8.94
N LYS A 35 -21.74 -1.61 -8.14
CA LYS A 35 -22.45 -1.54 -6.84
C LYS A 35 -21.87 -2.49 -5.80
N GLN A 36 -20.55 -2.65 -5.82
CA GLN A 36 -19.83 -3.49 -4.87
C GLN A 36 -18.81 -2.64 -4.12
N PRO A 37 -18.71 -2.76 -2.78
CA PRO A 37 -17.74 -2.03 -1.99
C PRO A 37 -16.34 -2.63 -2.18
N PHE A 38 -15.31 -1.83 -1.99
CA PHE A 38 -13.91 -2.23 -2.19
C PHE A 38 -13.02 -1.71 -1.06
N THR A 39 -11.88 -2.37 -0.86
CA THR A 39 -10.91 -2.02 0.18
C THR A 39 -10.04 -0.83 -0.22
N THR A 40 -9.52 -0.11 0.78
CA THR A 40 -8.52 0.95 0.55
C THR A 40 -7.24 0.38 -0.07
N LEU A 41 -6.86 -0.84 0.33
CA LEU A 41 -5.71 -1.57 -0.20
C LEU A 41 -6.14 -2.56 -1.28
N GLY A 42 -5.34 -2.66 -2.34
CA GLY A 42 -5.46 -3.69 -3.38
C GLY A 42 -4.10 -4.02 -3.96
N TYR A 43 -3.99 -5.15 -4.64
CA TYR A 43 -2.75 -5.60 -5.28
C TYR A 43 -2.89 -5.64 -6.80
N ALA A 44 -1.79 -5.49 -7.53
CA ALA A 44 -1.82 -5.65 -8.98
C ALA A 44 -1.95 -7.13 -9.36
N ASN A 45 -1.30 -8.02 -8.61
CA ASN A 45 -1.29 -9.46 -8.83
C ASN A 45 -1.22 -10.24 -7.50
N GLY A 46 -1.41 -11.55 -7.55
CA GLY A 46 -1.25 -12.45 -6.40
C GLY A 46 -2.47 -13.31 -6.09
N LYS A 47 -2.41 -13.98 -4.93
CA LYS A 47 -3.43 -14.94 -4.46
C LYS A 47 -4.79 -14.30 -4.15
N GLY A 48 -4.84 -12.98 -4.05
CA GLY A 48 -6.06 -12.21 -3.81
C GLY A 48 -6.95 -12.06 -5.06
N TYR A 49 -6.54 -12.60 -6.21
CA TYR A 49 -7.38 -12.60 -7.40
C TYR A 49 -8.65 -13.43 -7.15
N ILE A 50 -9.79 -12.84 -7.46
CA ILE A 50 -11.08 -13.50 -7.35
C ILE A 50 -11.56 -13.82 -8.76
N GLY A 51 -11.61 -15.11 -9.09
CA GLY A 51 -12.11 -15.58 -10.38
C GLY A 51 -13.62 -15.41 -10.52
N GLY A 52 -14.08 -15.03 -11.72
CA GLY A 52 -15.50 -14.88 -12.02
C GLY A 52 -16.06 -13.55 -11.52
N THR A 53 -17.26 -13.59 -10.93
CA THR A 53 -17.92 -12.39 -10.38
C THR A 53 -17.29 -12.01 -9.05
N ARG A 54 -16.83 -10.76 -8.95
CA ARG A 54 -16.33 -10.18 -7.70
C ARG A 54 -17.40 -10.30 -6.60
N PRO A 55 -17.09 -10.75 -5.38
CA PRO A 55 -18.08 -10.90 -4.33
C PRO A 55 -18.44 -9.54 -3.71
N ASN A 56 -19.60 -9.48 -3.07
CA ASN A 56 -19.95 -8.33 -2.24
C ASN A 56 -19.17 -8.41 -0.92
N LEU A 57 -18.25 -7.49 -0.69
CA LEU A 57 -17.39 -7.49 0.50
C LEU A 57 -18.11 -6.88 1.72
N THR A 58 -17.78 -7.38 2.91
CA THR A 58 -18.25 -6.83 4.19
C THR A 58 -17.07 -6.36 5.03
N GLN A 59 -17.31 -5.44 5.98
CA GLN A 59 -16.26 -5.00 6.90
C GLN A 59 -15.66 -6.16 7.70
N GLU A 60 -16.49 -7.08 8.19
CA GLU A 60 -16.00 -8.27 8.92
C GLU A 60 -15.07 -9.13 8.06
N THR A 61 -15.44 -9.36 6.79
CA THR A 61 -14.63 -10.15 5.86
C THR A 61 -13.27 -9.50 5.62
N VAL A 62 -13.24 -8.20 5.30
CA VAL A 62 -11.99 -7.53 4.90
C VAL A 62 -11.05 -7.22 6.07
N LEU A 63 -11.59 -7.20 7.30
CA LEU A 63 -10.82 -7.04 8.53
C LEU A 63 -10.33 -8.37 9.11
N ASN A 64 -10.69 -9.51 8.51
CA ASN A 64 -10.14 -10.80 8.91
C ASN A 64 -8.61 -10.83 8.63
N PRO A 65 -7.76 -11.24 9.58
CA PRO A 65 -6.30 -11.31 9.38
C PRO A 65 -5.85 -12.14 8.18
N ASP A 66 -6.62 -13.14 7.77
CA ASP A 66 -6.30 -14.03 6.64
C ASP A 66 -6.87 -13.54 5.29
N TYR A 67 -7.61 -12.41 5.31
CA TYR A 67 -8.15 -11.81 4.10
C TYR A 67 -7.03 -11.35 3.16
N LYS A 68 -7.13 -11.76 1.89
CA LYS A 68 -6.20 -11.38 0.84
C LYS A 68 -6.89 -10.31 0.01
N GLN A 69 -6.35 -9.10 0.05
CA GLN A 69 -6.91 -7.98 -0.71
C GLN A 69 -6.97 -8.31 -2.19
N GLU A 70 -8.00 -7.78 -2.85
CA GLU A 70 -8.29 -8.09 -4.23
C GLU A 70 -7.10 -7.78 -5.15
N ALA A 71 -6.85 -8.69 -6.10
CA ALA A 71 -5.81 -8.54 -7.12
C ALA A 71 -6.37 -8.66 -8.54
N SER A 72 -5.72 -8.01 -9.51
CA SER A 72 -6.17 -8.02 -10.92
C SER A 72 -5.59 -9.18 -11.74
N VAL A 73 -4.37 -9.66 -11.44
CA VAL A 73 -3.73 -10.77 -12.14
C VAL A 73 -3.56 -11.98 -11.21
N PRO A 74 -4.07 -13.18 -11.57
CA PRO A 74 -3.97 -14.37 -10.74
C PRO A 74 -2.55 -14.90 -10.68
N LEU A 75 -1.95 -14.92 -9.49
CA LEU A 75 -0.67 -15.56 -9.23
C LEU A 75 -0.70 -16.33 -7.91
N ASN A 76 0.17 -17.33 -7.80
CA ASN A 76 0.37 -18.05 -6.54
C ASN A 76 1.05 -17.19 -5.48
N ASP A 77 1.77 -16.14 -5.84
CA ASP A 77 2.36 -15.21 -4.88
C ASP A 77 2.34 -13.82 -5.52
N GLU A 78 2.24 -12.79 -4.68
CA GLU A 78 2.43 -11.43 -5.15
C GLU A 78 3.89 -11.20 -5.53
N THR A 79 4.14 -10.39 -6.55
CA THR A 79 5.48 -10.07 -7.04
C THR A 79 6.00 -8.77 -6.45
N HIS A 80 7.30 -8.67 -6.22
CA HIS A 80 7.93 -7.41 -5.77
C HIS A 80 7.62 -6.20 -6.68
N GLY A 81 7.52 -5.02 -6.06
CA GLY A 81 7.58 -3.73 -6.73
C GLY A 81 8.99 -3.38 -7.19
N GLY A 82 9.09 -2.62 -8.28
CA GLY A 82 10.36 -2.18 -8.88
C GLY A 82 10.56 -0.66 -8.82
N GLU A 83 9.71 0.06 -8.10
CA GLU A 83 9.82 1.49 -7.86
C GLU A 83 10.93 1.83 -6.86
N ASP A 84 11.40 3.07 -6.89
CA ASP A 84 12.39 3.58 -5.94
C ASP A 84 11.88 3.45 -4.50
N VAL A 85 12.77 3.07 -3.58
CA VAL A 85 12.48 2.96 -2.14
C VAL A 85 13.14 4.07 -1.34
N ALA A 86 12.51 4.48 -0.23
CA ALA A 86 13.03 5.52 0.64
C ALA A 86 14.23 5.04 1.48
N ILE A 87 15.17 5.95 1.71
CA ILE A 87 16.28 5.77 2.65
C ILE A 87 16.16 6.85 3.72
N PHE A 88 16.11 6.46 4.99
CA PHE A 88 16.12 7.37 6.13
C PHE A 88 17.45 7.22 6.87
N ALA A 89 18.16 8.33 7.11
CA ALA A 89 19.46 8.33 7.76
C ALA A 89 19.53 9.37 8.89
N ASN A 90 20.27 9.03 9.94
CA ASN A 90 20.55 9.92 11.07
C ASN A 90 21.95 9.64 11.61
N GLY A 91 22.63 10.67 12.14
CA GLY A 91 23.98 10.56 12.71
C GLY A 91 25.09 10.89 11.72
N ALA A 92 26.31 10.45 12.03
CA ALA A 92 27.49 10.73 11.22
C ALA A 92 27.34 10.22 9.78
N GLY A 93 27.63 11.08 8.80
CA GLY A 93 27.50 10.75 7.38
C GLY A 93 26.06 10.76 6.83
N SER A 94 25.04 11.08 7.63
CA SER A 94 23.65 11.15 7.15
C SER A 94 23.43 12.17 6.02
N ASP A 95 24.22 13.25 5.99
CA ASP A 95 24.20 14.26 4.91
C ASP A 95 24.61 13.70 3.51
N LEU A 96 25.16 12.48 3.46
CA LEU A 96 25.46 11.75 2.23
C LEU A 96 24.21 11.09 1.62
N ILE A 97 23.11 11.01 2.37
CA ILE A 97 21.82 10.45 1.94
C ILE A 97 20.87 11.59 1.59
N LYS A 98 20.87 12.01 0.32
CA LYS A 98 20.01 13.07 -0.22
C LYS A 98 19.76 12.88 -1.72
N GLY A 99 18.59 13.32 -2.19
CA GLY A 99 18.21 13.22 -3.60
C GLY A 99 17.86 11.79 -4.03
N VAL A 100 18.04 11.50 -5.33
CA VAL A 100 17.86 10.18 -5.93
C VAL A 100 19.24 9.56 -6.14
N MET A 101 19.40 8.29 -5.77
CA MET A 101 20.68 7.58 -5.76
C MET A 101 20.49 6.10 -6.07
N GLU A 102 21.53 5.49 -6.63
CA GLU A 102 21.61 4.04 -6.82
C GLU A 102 21.66 3.31 -5.47
N GLN A 103 21.01 2.15 -5.34
CA GLN A 103 20.92 1.41 -4.07
C GLN A 103 22.32 1.04 -3.51
N ASN A 104 23.31 0.79 -4.38
CA ASN A 104 24.67 0.48 -3.95
C ASN A 104 25.37 1.66 -3.24
N TRP A 105 24.85 2.89 -3.38
CA TRP A 105 25.37 4.06 -2.67
C TRP A 105 25.27 3.92 -1.15
N ILE A 106 24.27 3.20 -0.63
CA ILE A 106 24.09 2.95 0.81
C ILE A 106 25.39 2.40 1.43
N PHE A 107 26.01 1.43 0.76
CA PHE A 107 27.28 0.86 1.20
C PHE A 107 28.40 1.92 1.29
N TYR A 108 28.56 2.75 0.25
CA TYR A 108 29.61 3.75 0.22
C TYR A 108 29.40 4.86 1.25
N ALA A 109 28.15 5.29 1.46
CA ALA A 109 27.80 6.25 2.49
C ALA A 109 28.15 5.72 3.90
N MET A 110 27.81 4.46 4.19
CA MET A 110 28.16 3.82 5.48
C MET A 110 29.67 3.63 5.62
N LYS A 111 30.36 3.21 4.55
CA LYS A 111 31.81 3.02 4.54
C LYS A 111 32.56 4.32 4.88
N GLU A 112 32.13 5.43 4.26
CA GLU A 112 32.69 6.76 4.51
C GLU A 112 32.45 7.19 5.96
N ALA A 113 31.21 7.05 6.45
CA ALA A 113 30.85 7.41 7.82
C ALA A 113 31.66 6.64 8.87
N LEU A 114 31.96 5.36 8.61
CA LEU A 114 32.71 4.47 9.49
C LEU A 114 34.23 4.51 9.28
N GLN A 115 34.72 5.31 8.32
CA GLN A 115 36.14 5.40 7.96
C GLN A 115 36.79 4.03 7.68
N LEU A 116 36.04 3.10 7.08
CA LEU A 116 36.54 1.75 6.83
C LEU A 116 37.59 1.76 5.71
N LYS A 117 38.79 1.30 6.04
CA LYS A 117 39.89 1.14 5.09
C LYS A 117 39.65 -0.06 4.16
N LYS A 118 40.29 -0.02 3.01
CA LYS A 118 40.32 -1.15 2.06
C LYS A 118 41.17 -2.29 2.62
#